data_AF-A0A3N6GZC8-F1
#
_entry.id   AF-A0A3N6GZC8-F1
#
_cell.length_a   1.000
_cell.length_b   1.000
_cell.length_c   1.000
_cell.angle_alpha   90.00
_cell.angle_beta   90.00
_cell.angle_gamma   90.00
#
_symmetry.space_group_name_H-M   'P 1'
#
loop_
_entity.id
_entity.type
_entity.pdbx_description
1 polymer ?
#
loop_
_entity_poly.entity_id
_entity_poly.type
_entity_poly.pdbx_seq_one_letter_code
_entity_poly.pdbx_strand_id
1 'polypeptide(L)'
;MVTLWSPHWAYGKHDLKKLEDPKGAWGEGEQIHTVAKKDFAQDFPEFTGWLKDFKLSEAQLASLEVEIQKGGAGKEKESARTWMDANPDVVDQLAPVGS
;
A
#
# COMPACT_ATOMS: atom_id res chain seq x y z
N MET A 1 -11.10 16.62 15.37
CA MET A 1 -11.66 15.38 14.81
C MET A 1 -11.58 15.47 13.30
N VAL A 2 -11.12 14.42 12.62
CA VAL A 2 -10.97 14.36 11.16
C VAL A 2 -11.41 12.99 10.66
N THR A 3 -11.82 12.90 9.39
CA THR A 3 -11.99 11.63 8.70
C THR A 3 -10.62 11.12 8.23
N LEU A 4 -10.26 9.90 8.61
CA LEU A 4 -8.97 9.27 8.29
C LEU A 4 -9.16 7.77 8.07
N TRP A 5 -8.25 7.15 7.33
CA TRP A 5 -8.25 5.72 7.03
C TRP A 5 -6.96 5.06 7.49
N SER A 6 -6.94 3.73 7.55
CA SER A 6 -5.72 2.95 7.77
C SER A 6 -5.56 1.94 6.63
N PRO A 7 -4.33 1.67 6.17
CA PRO A 7 -3.06 2.30 6.57
C PRO A 7 -2.96 3.78 6.14
N HIS A 8 -2.30 4.62 6.95
CA HIS A 8 -2.01 6.01 6.60
C HIS A 8 -0.77 6.56 7.34
N TRP A 9 0.10 7.34 6.68
CA TRP A 9 1.35 7.87 7.26
C TRP A 9 1.16 8.66 8.57
N ALA A 10 0.01 9.31 8.75
CA ALA A 10 -0.26 10.16 9.90
C ALA A 10 -0.21 9.39 11.23
N TYR A 11 -0.56 8.09 11.22
CA TYR A 11 -0.44 7.22 12.40
C TYR A 11 1.02 6.93 12.79
N GLY A 12 1.96 7.03 11.84
CA GLY A 12 3.39 6.91 12.13
C GLY A 12 4.06 8.22 12.57
N LYS A 13 3.45 9.36 12.27
CA LYS A 13 4.00 10.70 12.60
C LYS A 13 3.40 11.28 13.88
N HIS A 14 2.17 10.93 14.20
CA HIS A 14 1.39 11.51 15.29
C HIS A 14 0.78 10.42 16.15
N ASP A 15 0.60 10.70 17.44
CA ASP A 15 -0.10 9.81 18.37
C ASP A 15 -1.63 9.96 18.17
N LEU A 16 -2.16 9.23 17.19
CA LEU A 16 -3.57 9.27 16.81
C LEU A 16 -4.32 8.05 17.34
N LYS A 17 -5.57 8.26 17.75
CA LYS A 17 -6.49 7.20 18.18
C LYS A 17 -7.74 7.15 17.31
N LYS A 18 -8.18 5.94 16.97
CA LYS A 18 -9.50 5.70 16.37
C LYS A 18 -10.58 5.89 17.45
N LEU A 19 -11.68 6.56 17.09
CA LEU A 19 -12.84 6.68 17.97
C LEU A 19 -13.66 5.39 17.89
N GLU A 20 -14.38 5.07 18.97
CA GLU A 20 -15.33 3.96 18.97
C GLU A 20 -16.47 4.23 17.96
N ASP A 21 -16.88 3.20 17.24
CA ASP A 21 -18.02 3.24 16.32
C ASP A 21 -19.16 2.33 16.82
N PRO A 22 -19.92 2.76 17.85
CA PRO A 22 -20.94 1.92 18.48
C PRO A 22 -22.12 1.60 17.55
N LYS A 23 -22.26 2.33 16.44
CA LYS A 23 -23.32 2.10 15.44
C LYS A 23 -22.83 1.31 14.24
N GLY A 24 -21.53 0.97 14.17
CA GLY A 24 -20.94 0.28 13.03
C GLY A 24 -21.11 1.03 11.70
N ALA A 25 -21.17 2.37 11.74
CA ALA A 25 -21.41 3.18 10.54
C ALA A 25 -20.25 3.12 9.53
N TRP A 26 -19.05 2.73 9.97
CA TRP A 26 -17.85 2.60 9.13
C TRP A 26 -17.59 1.18 8.62
N GLY A 27 -18.39 0.20 9.05
CA GLY A 27 -18.17 -1.22 8.75
C GLY A 27 -17.06 -1.85 9.59
N GLU A 28 -16.72 -3.11 9.28
CA GLU A 28 -15.77 -3.92 10.06
C GLU A 28 -14.31 -3.78 9.57
N GLY A 29 -14.11 -3.23 8.37
CA GLY A 29 -12.82 -3.08 7.71
C GLY A 29 -12.97 -3.11 6.18
N GLU A 30 -12.00 -2.52 5.48
CA GLU A 30 -11.99 -2.45 4.01
C GLU A 30 -10.77 -3.17 3.43
N GLN A 31 -10.83 -3.45 2.12
CA GLN A 31 -9.74 -4.05 1.36
C GLN A 31 -9.36 -3.15 0.19
N ILE A 32 -8.07 -3.15 -0.15
CA ILE A 32 -7.55 -2.51 -1.36
C ILE A 32 -7.55 -3.56 -2.47
N HIS A 33 -8.19 -3.24 -3.59
CA HIS A 33 -8.31 -4.16 -4.72
C HIS A 33 -7.64 -3.60 -5.98
N THR A 34 -6.89 -4.46 -6.65
CA THR A 34 -6.39 -4.20 -8.01
C THR A 34 -7.49 -4.52 -9.02
N VAL A 35 -7.84 -3.55 -9.86
CA VAL A 35 -8.85 -3.70 -10.91
C VAL A 35 -8.23 -3.39 -12.28
N ALA A 36 -8.67 -4.12 -13.31
CA ALA A 36 -8.17 -3.96 -14.68
C ALA A 36 -9.32 -4.07 -15.69
N LYS A 37 -9.07 -3.67 -16.96
CA LYS A 37 -10.03 -3.88 -18.05
C LYS A 37 -10.29 -5.38 -18.26
N LYS A 38 -11.47 -5.73 -18.79
CA LYS A 38 -11.93 -7.13 -18.92
C LYS A 38 -10.91 -8.03 -19.62
N ASP A 39 -10.32 -7.56 -20.71
CA ASP A 39 -9.41 -8.36 -21.54
C ASP A 39 -7.93 -8.23 -21.10
N PHE A 40 -7.64 -7.52 -20.01
CA PHE A 40 -6.27 -7.28 -19.54
C PHE A 40 -5.50 -8.57 -19.27
N ALA A 41 -6.17 -9.58 -18.70
CA ALA A 41 -5.57 -10.87 -18.42
C ALA A 41 -5.20 -11.66 -19.69
N GLN A 42 -5.89 -11.40 -20.79
CA GLN A 42 -5.59 -12.02 -22.09
C GLN A 42 -4.43 -11.29 -22.78
N ASP A 43 -4.44 -9.95 -22.71
CA ASP A 43 -3.40 -9.12 -23.32
C ASP A 43 -2.05 -9.22 -22.56
N PHE A 44 -2.10 -9.34 -21.23
CA PHE A 44 -0.94 -9.28 -20.34
C PHE A 44 -0.99 -10.37 -19.25
N PRO A 45 -0.85 -11.66 -19.63
CA PRO A 45 -0.99 -12.78 -18.68
C PRO A 45 0.08 -12.77 -17.59
N GLU A 46 1.33 -12.45 -17.92
CA GLU A 46 2.43 -12.36 -16.94
C GLU A 46 2.18 -11.25 -15.92
N PHE A 47 1.88 -10.04 -16.41
CA PHE A 47 1.61 -8.88 -15.55
C PHE A 47 0.37 -9.10 -14.68
N THR A 48 -0.60 -9.87 -15.17
CA THR A 48 -1.77 -10.26 -14.37
C THR A 48 -1.40 -11.16 -13.21
N GLY A 49 -0.40 -12.04 -13.36
CA GLY A 49 0.15 -12.81 -12.24
C GLY A 49 0.72 -11.88 -11.17
N TRP A 50 1.63 -10.97 -11.57
CA TRP A 50 2.26 -10.03 -10.66
C TRP A 50 1.23 -9.17 -9.91
N LEU A 51 0.22 -8.64 -10.61
CA LEU A 51 -0.82 -7.81 -10.01
C LEU A 51 -1.75 -8.59 -9.06
N LYS A 52 -1.92 -9.91 -9.24
CA LYS A 52 -2.68 -10.76 -8.32
C LYS A 52 -1.90 -11.08 -7.05
N ASP A 53 -0.58 -11.22 -7.18
CA ASP A 53 0.32 -11.53 -6.07
C ASP A 53 0.74 -10.28 -5.30
N PHE A 54 0.62 -9.09 -5.91
CA PHE A 54 0.88 -7.80 -5.29
C PHE A 54 0.00 -7.59 -4.04
N LYS A 55 0.61 -7.69 -2.86
CA LYS A 55 -0.03 -7.44 -1.57
C LYS A 55 0.97 -6.80 -0.62
N LEU A 56 0.50 -5.79 0.10
CA LEU A 56 1.21 -5.21 1.23
C LEU A 56 0.34 -5.37 2.48
N SER A 57 0.96 -5.73 3.59
CA SER A 57 0.33 -5.61 4.91
C SER A 57 0.11 -4.13 5.26
N GLU A 58 -0.79 -3.87 6.21
CA GLU A 58 -1.05 -2.52 6.73
C GLU A 58 0.24 -1.84 7.20
N ALA A 59 1.12 -2.57 7.91
CA ALA A 59 2.39 -2.05 8.39
C ALA A 59 3.35 -1.69 7.24
N GLN A 60 3.45 -2.55 6.22
CA GLN A 60 4.29 -2.28 5.05
C GLN A 60 3.79 -1.05 4.29
N LEU A 61 2.49 -0.99 3.97
CA LEU A 61 1.93 0.15 3.24
C LEU A 61 2.03 1.45 4.05
N ALA A 62 1.76 1.43 5.36
CA ALA A 62 1.94 2.61 6.21
C ALA A 62 3.40 3.08 6.25
N SER A 63 4.37 2.15 6.34
CA SER A 63 5.80 2.51 6.35
C SER A 63 6.26 3.08 5.01
N LEU A 64 5.72 2.59 3.89
CA LEU A 64 5.97 3.14 2.56
C LEU A 64 5.44 4.57 2.44
N GLU A 65 4.20 4.82 2.89
CA GLU A 65 3.64 6.18 2.87
C GLU A 65 4.42 7.14 3.76
N VAL A 66 4.93 6.68 4.91
CA VAL A 66 5.80 7.49 5.78
C VAL A 66 7.08 7.88 5.03
N GLU A 67 7.71 6.96 4.31
CA GLU A 67 8.94 7.26 3.56
C GLU A 67 8.70 8.20 2.39
N ILE A 68 7.57 8.04 1.68
CA ILE A 68 7.11 8.97 0.65
C ILE A 68 6.92 10.37 1.23
N GLN A 69 6.27 10.49 2.40
CA GLN A 69 6.08 11.78 3.04
C GLN A 69 7.37 12.44 3.53
N LYS A 70 8.37 11.67 3.96
CA LYS A 70 9.69 12.22 4.32
C LYS A 70 10.41 12.82 3.12
N GLY A 71 10.32 12.18 1.95
CA GLY A 71 10.98 12.66 0.73
C GLY A 71 10.39 13.98 0.21
N GLY A 72 9.10 14.19 0.45
CA GLY A 72 8.37 15.38 0.01
C GLY A 72 7.90 15.29 -1.44
N ALA A 73 7.10 16.27 -1.85
CA ALA A 73 6.45 16.29 -3.15
C ALA A 73 7.45 16.26 -4.30
N GLY A 74 7.18 15.42 -5.30
CA GLY A 74 8.03 15.23 -6.49
C GLY A 74 9.17 14.23 -6.32
N LYS A 75 9.33 13.63 -5.13
CA LYS A 75 10.35 12.61 -4.84
C LYS A 75 9.77 11.22 -4.58
N GLU A 76 8.50 10.99 -4.93
CA GLU A 76 7.77 9.76 -4.58
C GLU A 76 8.48 8.51 -5.10
N LYS A 77 9.05 8.57 -6.31
CA LYS A 77 9.82 7.45 -6.89
C LYS A 77 11.12 7.17 -6.13
N GLU A 78 11.83 8.21 -5.72
CA GLU A 78 13.07 8.10 -4.94
C GLU A 78 12.76 7.53 -3.55
N SER A 79 11.74 8.05 -2.87
CA SER A 79 11.30 7.53 -1.58
C SER A 79 10.82 6.08 -1.66
N ALA A 80 10.04 5.73 -2.69
CA ALA A 80 9.62 4.35 -2.89
C ALA A 80 10.84 3.44 -3.12
N ARG A 81 11.85 3.90 -3.87
CA ARG A 81 13.09 3.16 -4.06
C ARG A 81 13.86 2.99 -2.74
N THR A 82 14.01 4.04 -1.96
CA THR A 82 14.64 3.99 -0.62
C THR A 82 13.93 2.99 0.28
N TRP A 83 12.59 2.98 0.28
CA TRP A 83 11.81 2.02 1.04
C TRP A 83 12.02 0.59 0.53
N MET A 84 12.05 0.38 -0.78
CA MET A 84 12.32 -0.93 -1.40
C MET A 84 13.70 -1.46 -1.04
N ASP A 85 14.75 -0.62 -1.08
CA ASP A 85 16.12 -1.00 -0.73
C ASP A 85 16.25 -1.40 0.76
N ALA A 86 15.37 -0.89 1.62
CA ALA A 86 15.27 -1.26 3.03
C ALA A 86 14.36 -2.48 3.30
N ASN A 87 13.60 -2.95 2.31
CA ASN A 87 12.63 -4.04 2.42
C ASN A 87 12.80 -5.08 1.29
N PRO A 88 14.00 -5.66 1.08
CA PRO A 88 14.29 -6.52 -0.07
C PRO A 88 13.36 -7.74 -0.15
N ASP A 89 13.07 -8.39 0.99
CA ASP A 89 12.18 -9.56 1.05
C ASP A 89 10.76 -9.27 0.52
N VAL A 90 10.30 -8.02 0.69
CA VAL A 90 8.99 -7.59 0.21
C VAL A 90 9.06 -7.37 -1.30
N VAL A 91 10.11 -6.74 -1.79
CA VAL A 91 10.30 -6.45 -3.22
C VAL A 91 10.32 -7.72 -4.05
N ASP A 92 11.03 -8.75 -3.57
CA ASP A 92 11.15 -10.04 -4.25
C ASP A 92 9.79 -10.74 -4.42
N GLN A 93 8.84 -10.48 -3.50
CA GLN A 93 7.47 -10.99 -3.60
C GLN A 93 6.58 -10.19 -4.54
N LEU A 94 6.82 -8.88 -4.69
CA LEU A 94 5.97 -7.98 -5.48
C LEU A 94 6.32 -7.99 -6.97
N ALA A 95 7.59 -8.21 -7.30
CA ALA A 95 8.07 -8.25 -8.66
C ALA A 95 8.99 -9.47 -8.82
N PRO A 96 8.43 -10.67 -9.07
CA PRO A 96 9.21 -11.83 -9.44
C PRO A 96 9.72 -11.64 -10.88
N VAL A 97 10.65 -10.70 -11.08
CA VAL A 97 11.49 -10.72 -12.26
C VAL A 97 12.34 -11.97 -12.13
N GLY A 98 12.09 -12.93 -13.02
CA GLY A 98 12.59 -14.30 -12.94
C GLY A 98 14.07 -14.39 -12.56
N SER A 99 14.36 -15.36 -11.68
CA SER A 99 15.66 -16.04 -11.69
C SER A 99 15.88 -16.75 -13.02
#